data_AF-A0A2L1U795-F1
#
_entry.id   AF-A0A2L1U795-F1
#
_cell.length_a   1.000
_cell.length_b   1.000
_cell.length_c   1.000
_cell.angle_alpha   90.00
_cell.angle_beta   90.00
_cell.angle_gamma   90.00
#
_symmetry.space_group_name_H-M   'P 1'
#
loop_
_entity.id
_entity.type
_entity.pdbx_description
1 polymer ?
#
loop_
_entity_poly.entity_id
_entity_poly.type
_entity_poly.pdbx_seq_one_letter_code
_entity_poly.pdbx_strand_id
1 'polypeptide(L)'
;MSKASNMLIEISKCWCSNCEKPFFELINYELEQCPWCNYVFSADYPHWPKTEETPDKYLLVIDPQNGVPSIMVLGGTEDES
;
A
#
# COMPACT_ATOMS: atom_id res chain seq x y z
N MET A 1 2.91 31.97 8.25
CA MET A 1 2.79 30.53 8.55
C MET A 1 2.85 29.79 7.23
N SER A 2 3.84 28.90 7.04
CA SER A 2 3.95 28.11 5.81
C SER A 2 2.76 27.13 5.79
N LYS A 3 1.95 27.16 4.73
CA LYS A 3 0.89 26.15 4.53
C LYS A 3 1.58 24.84 4.24
N ALA A 4 1.72 23.99 5.25
CA ALA A 4 2.19 22.65 5.03
C ALA A 4 1.11 21.89 4.25
N SER A 5 1.48 21.42 3.05
CA SER A 5 0.61 20.59 2.22
C SER A 5 0.80 19.14 2.62
N ASN A 6 -0.28 18.37 2.64
CA ASN A 6 -0.17 16.92 2.72
C ASN A 6 0.56 16.42 1.48
N MET A 7 1.47 15.47 1.67
CA MET A 7 2.07 14.71 0.58
C MET A 7 1.19 13.51 0.31
N LEU A 8 0.74 13.37 -0.94
CA LEU A 8 -0.01 12.21 -1.42
C LEU A 8 0.96 11.30 -2.17
N ILE A 9 1.11 10.07 -1.72
CA ILE A 9 1.98 9.07 -2.34
C ILE A 9 1.13 7.89 -2.77
N GLU A 10 1.16 7.53 -4.05
CA GLU A 10 0.41 6.38 -4.55
C GLU A 10 1.04 5.07 -4.07
N ILE A 11 0.21 4.21 -3.49
CA ILE A 11 0.61 2.89 -2.99
C ILE A 11 -0.35 1.82 -3.53
N SER A 12 0.16 0.60 -3.69
CA SER A 12 -0.60 -0.60 -4.03
C SER A 12 -0.81 -1.47 -2.79
N LYS A 13 -1.89 -2.25 -2.79
CA LYS A 13 -2.12 -3.29 -1.77
C LYS A 13 -1.79 -4.67 -2.35
N CYS A 14 -0.86 -5.34 -1.70
CA CYS A 14 -0.31 -6.64 -2.10
C CYS A 14 -0.54 -7.70 -1.02
N TRP A 15 -0.35 -8.97 -1.35
CA TRP A 15 -0.46 -10.09 -0.42
C TRP A 15 0.80 -10.94 -0.43
N CYS A 16 1.24 -11.36 0.75
CA CYS A 16 2.36 -12.29 0.86
C CYS A 16 1.89 -13.71 0.53
N SER A 17 2.53 -14.34 -0.45
CA SER A 17 2.28 -15.73 -0.85
C SER A 17 2.54 -16.76 0.26
N ASN A 18 3.43 -16.45 1.21
CA ASN A 18 3.81 -17.36 2.29
C ASN A 18 2.89 -17.26 3.54
N CYS A 19 2.53 -16.06 3.98
CA CYS A 19 1.75 -15.86 5.21
C CYS A 19 0.35 -15.30 4.99
N GLU A 20 -0.04 -15.06 3.73
CA GLU A 20 -1.34 -14.55 3.32
C GLU A 20 -1.76 -13.25 4.03
N LYS A 21 -0.81 -12.47 4.55
CA LYS A 21 -1.12 -11.17 5.14
C LYS A 21 -1.06 -10.08 4.06
N PRO A 22 -2.03 -9.15 4.04
CA PRO A 22 -1.96 -7.98 3.17
C PRO A 22 -0.87 -7.02 3.65
N PHE A 23 -0.24 -6.33 2.72
CA PHE A 23 0.67 -5.23 2.98
C PHE A 23 0.54 -4.17 1.87
N PHE A 24 1.19 -3.03 2.06
CA PHE A 24 1.22 -1.95 1.08
C PHE A 24 2.66 -1.67 0.66
N GLU A 25 2.84 -1.31 -0.60
CA GLU A 25 4.12 -0.88 -1.16
C GLU A 25 3.91 0.27 -2.15
N LEU A 26 4.97 0.96 -2.53
CA LEU A 26 4.85 2.06 -3.49
C LEU A 26 4.67 1.47 -4.89
N ILE A 27 3.86 2.10 -5.75
CA ILE A 27 3.59 1.59 -7.11
C ILE A 27 4.87 1.36 -7.96
N ASN A 28 5.97 2.03 -7.64
CA ASN A 28 7.25 1.91 -8.35
C ASN A 28 8.39 1.38 -7.45
N TYR A 29 8.06 0.77 -6.31
CA TYR A 29 9.04 0.20 -5.39
C TYR A 29 8.49 -1.08 -4.78
N GLU A 30 8.88 -2.20 -5.38
CA GLU A 30 8.55 -3.54 -4.90
C GLU A 30 9.38 -3.86 -3.66
N LEU A 31 8.74 -4.41 -2.63
CA LEU A 31 9.47 -4.92 -1.47
C LEU A 31 10.19 -6.23 -1.82
N GLU A 32 11.40 -6.40 -1.32
CA GLU A 32 12.17 -7.65 -1.45
C GLU A 32 11.76 -8.71 -0.40
N GLN A 33 11.11 -8.28 0.69
CA GLN A 33 10.72 -9.16 1.80
C GLN A 33 9.37 -8.78 2.41
N CYS A 34 8.64 -9.78 2.90
CA CYS A 34 7.37 -9.58 3.57
C CYS A 34 7.56 -8.88 4.93
N PRO A 35 6.86 -7.77 5.22
CA PRO A 35 7.01 -7.05 6.48
C PRO A 35 6.46 -7.82 7.70
N TRP A 36 5.68 -8.88 7.49
CA TRP A 36 5.05 -9.64 8.56
C TRP A 36 5.80 -10.90 8.95
N CYS A 37 6.34 -11.63 7.97
CA CYS A 37 6.98 -12.94 8.19
C CYS A 37 8.43 -12.98 7.73
N ASN A 38 8.98 -11.88 7.22
CA ASN A 38 10.34 -11.75 6.67
C ASN A 38 10.66 -12.75 5.56
N TYR A 39 9.65 -13.31 4.91
CA TYR A 39 9.83 -14.16 3.74
C TYR A 39 10.38 -13.32 2.58
N VAL A 40 11.48 -13.76 1.98
CA VAL A 40 12.12 -13.10 0.84
C VAL A 40 11.35 -13.45 -0.43
N PHE A 41 10.86 -12.43 -1.14
CA PHE A 41 10.14 -12.62 -2.38
C PHE A 41 11.09 -13.03 -3.52
N SER A 42 10.61 -13.87 -4.42
CA SER A 42 11.37 -14.33 -5.59
C SER A 42 10.46 -14.45 -6.81
N ALA A 43 11.04 -14.60 -8.00
CA ALA A 43 10.29 -14.77 -9.25
C ALA A 43 9.33 -15.98 -9.20
N ASP A 44 9.67 -17.01 -8.42
CA ASP A 44 8.86 -18.22 -8.27
C ASP A 44 7.76 -18.05 -7.20
N TYR A 45 7.92 -17.08 -6.29
CA TYR A 45 6.97 -16.77 -5.22
C TYR A 45 6.81 -15.25 -5.05
N PRO A 46 6.26 -14.55 -6.06
CA PRO A 46 6.06 -13.12 -5.98
C PRO A 46 4.97 -12.77 -4.97
N HIS A 47 4.90 -11.50 -4.59
CA HIS A 47 3.69 -10.92 -4.04
C HIS A 47 2.79 -10.49 -5.21
N TRP A 48 1.48 -10.70 -5.08
CA TRP A 48 0.53 -10.34 -6.14
C TRP A 48 -0.36 -9.18 -5.70
N PRO A 49 -0.69 -8.23 -6.61
CA PRO A 49 -1.85 -7.38 -6.41
C PRO A 49 -3.11 -8.26 -6.38
N LYS A 50 -4.06 -7.93 -5.52
CA LYS A 50 -5.28 -8.76 -5.31
C LYS A 50 -6.18 -8.83 -6.57
N THR A 51 -6.08 -7.85 -7.47
CA THR A 51 -6.99 -7.69 -8.61
C THR A 51 -6.20 -7.50 -9.91
N GLU A 52 -6.36 -8.46 -10.84
CA GLU A 52 -5.69 -8.47 -12.15
C GLU A 52 -6.16 -7.36 -13.11
N GLU A 53 -7.20 -6.57 -12.76
CA GLU A 53 -7.80 -5.61 -13.69
C GLU A 53 -7.62 -4.14 -13.31
N THR A 54 -7.19 -3.83 -12.09
CA THR A 54 -6.72 -2.51 -11.65
C THR A 54 -6.29 -2.65 -10.20
N PRO A 55 -5.03 -2.35 -9.83
CA PRO A 55 -4.68 -2.28 -8.42
C PRO A 55 -5.51 -1.16 -7.80
N ASP A 56 -6.25 -1.47 -6.73
CA ASP A 56 -6.86 -0.46 -5.87
C ASP A 56 -5.79 0.61 -5.59
N LYS A 57 -6.02 1.84 -6.06
CA LYS A 57 -5.07 2.94 -5.85
C LYS A 57 -5.34 3.54 -4.49
N TYR A 58 -4.40 3.36 -3.57
CA TYR A 58 -4.44 3.99 -2.26
C TYR A 58 -3.48 5.19 -2.26
N LEU A 59 -3.77 6.18 -1.43
CA LEU A 59 -2.88 7.28 -1.14
C LEU A 59 -2.37 7.17 0.29
N LEU A 60 -1.06 7.13 0.45
CA LEU A 60 -0.41 7.44 1.72
C LEU A 60 -0.43 8.97 1.90
N VAL A 61 -1.07 9.42 2.95
CA VAL A 61 -1.17 10.83 3.35
C VAL A 61 -0.33 11.03 4.59
N ILE A 62 0.67 11.89 4.50
CA ILE A 62 1.54 12.26 5.63
C ILE A 62 1.09 13.62 6.16
N ASP A 63 0.58 13.65 7.39
CA ASP A 63 0.22 14.90 8.07
C ASP A 63 1.51 15.65 8.46
N PRO A 64 1.73 16.86 7.94
CA PRO A 64 2.95 17.60 8.20
C PRO A 64 3.08 18.15 9.63
N GLN A 65 2.01 18.13 10.43
CA GLN A 65 2.03 18.63 11.81
C GLN A 65 2.56 17.60 12.80
N ASN A 66 2.24 16.32 12.58
CA ASN A 66 2.59 15.22 13.50
C ASN A 66 3.43 14.12 12.83
N GLY A 67 3.59 14.14 11.50
CA GLY A 67 4.31 13.13 10.73
C GLY A 67 3.61 11.78 10.65
N VAL A 68 2.32 11.70 11.03
CA VAL A 68 1.58 10.43 11.09
C VAL A 68 1.12 10.04 9.68
N PRO A 69 1.54 8.87 9.17
CA PRO A 69 1.04 8.34 7.91
C PRO A 69 -0.37 7.78 8.07
N SER A 70 -1.23 8.04 7.10
CA SER A 70 -2.57 7.45 6.98
C SER A 70 -2.83 7.00 5.54
N ILE A 71 -3.70 6.01 5.36
CA ILE A 71 -4.04 5.45 4.04
C ILE A 71 -5.45 5.91 3.67
N MET A 72 -5.60 6.54 2.51
CA MET A 72 -6.89 6.89 1.90
C MET A 72 -7.16 6.04 0.66
N VAL A 73 -8.41 5.64 0.47
CA VAL A 73 -8.85 4.90 -0.72
C VAL A 73 -9.31 5.90 -1.78
N LEU A 74 -8.74 5.86 -2.99
CA LEU A 74 -9.24 6.66 -4.11
C LEU A 74 -10.38 5.92 -4.80
N GLY A 75 -11.64 6.25 -4.46
CA GLY A 75 -12.81 5.84 -5.23
C GLY A 75 -13.54 4.59 -4.75
N GLY A 76 -13.84 4.50 -3.45
CA GLY A 76 -14.90 3.62 -2.95
C GLY A 76 -15.97 4.46 -2.27
N THR A 77 -17.21 4.41 -2.77
CA THR A 77 -18.34 4.46 -1.85
C THR A 77 -18.11 3.32 -0.85
N GLU A 78 -18.21 3.64 0.43
CA GLU A 78 -18.43 2.64 1.45
C GLU A 78 -19.72 1.92 1.07
N ASP A 79 -19.64 0.83 0.30
CA ASP A 79 -20.75 -0.11 0.23
C ASP A 79 -20.78 -0.81 1.58
N GLU A 80 -21.53 -0.19 2.50
CA GLU A 80 -22.20 -0.88 3.59
C GLU A 80 -22.90 -2.13 3.01
N SER A 81 -22.46 -3.31 3.42
CA SER A 81 -23.24 -4.55 3.40
C SER A 81 -22.73 -5.51 4.46
#